data_AF-A0A523Q1F0-F1
#
_entry.id   AF-A0A523Q1F0-F1
#
_cell.length_a   1.000
_cell.length_b   1.000
_cell.length_c   1.000
_cell.angle_alpha   90.00
_cell.angle_beta   90.00
_cell.angle_gamma   90.00
#
_symmetry.space_group_name_H-M   'P 1'
#
loop_
_entity.id
_entity.type
_entity.pdbx_description
1 polymer ?
#
loop_
_entity_poly.entity_id
_entity_poly.type
_entity_poly.pdbx_seq_one_letter_code
_entity_poly.pdbx_strand_id
1 'polypeptide(L)'
;MLVDPYLGALQLGQFLYVIHGSEVNVTLLTTALAFEATDTESRKDQLQIFSKQLAHLKDIQRLEPDVRVVPSSKLHDRFMVVDNEVWFVGNSLNSLGVKASMIVRLPNPDEVIDRLEVLRLDAPSLANYVDEVDRSASGQSPE
;
A
#
# COMPACT_ATOMS: atom_id res chain seq x y z
N MET A 1 -6.72 2.63 7.40
CA MET A 1 -6.27 1.96 6.16
C MET A 1 -5.89 3.01 5.11
N LEU A 2 -4.76 2.86 4.44
CA LEU A 2 -4.42 3.65 3.25
C LEU A 2 -4.50 2.74 2.03
N VAL A 3 -5.24 3.19 1.01
CA VAL A 3 -5.52 2.41 -0.19
C VAL A 3 -5.12 3.26 -1.39
N ASP A 4 -4.07 2.84 -2.10
CA ASP A 4 -3.66 3.46 -3.35
C ASP A 4 -2.93 2.43 -4.22
N PRO A 5 -3.35 2.21 -5.48
CA PRO A 5 -2.69 1.24 -6.37
C PRO A 5 -1.19 1.47 -6.56
N TYR A 6 -0.72 2.70 -6.36
CA TYR A 6 0.66 3.13 -6.61
C TYR A 6 1.42 3.45 -5.32
N LEU A 7 0.93 3.03 -4.15
CA LEU A 7 1.59 3.28 -2.87
C LEU A 7 2.93 2.54 -2.80
N GLY A 8 4.02 3.28 -2.97
CA GLY A 8 5.39 2.81 -2.94
C GLY A 8 6.20 3.37 -1.76
N ALA A 9 7.52 3.21 -1.82
CA ALA A 9 8.39 3.43 -0.66
C ALA A 9 8.42 4.90 -0.21
N LEU A 10 8.30 5.82 -1.16
CA LEU A 10 8.25 7.26 -0.90
C LEU A 10 7.04 7.64 -0.01
N GLN A 11 5.89 6.99 -0.21
CA GLN A 11 4.66 7.30 0.52
C GLN A 11 4.73 6.88 1.98
N LEU A 12 5.45 5.80 2.28
CA LEU A 12 5.75 5.42 3.66
C LEU A 12 6.41 6.58 4.42
N GLY A 13 7.39 7.21 3.76
CA GLY A 13 8.02 8.47 4.15
C GLY A 13 7.05 9.59 4.48
N GLN A 14 6.17 9.88 3.53
CA GLN A 14 5.31 11.06 3.55
C GLN A 14 4.16 10.96 4.55
N PHE A 15 3.59 9.77 4.72
CA PHE A 15 2.34 9.60 5.48
C PHE A 15 2.52 8.91 6.82
N LEU A 16 3.53 8.05 7.00
CA LEU A 16 3.63 7.21 8.19
C LEU A 16 4.66 7.67 9.21
N TYR A 17 5.63 8.53 8.84
CA TYR A 17 6.66 8.99 9.79
C TYR A 17 6.12 9.88 10.92
N VAL A 18 4.92 10.44 10.78
CA VAL A 18 4.28 11.25 11.84
C VAL A 18 3.54 10.36 12.86
N ILE A 19 3.30 9.10 12.52
CA ILE A 19 2.56 8.16 13.35
C ILE A 19 3.56 7.43 14.24
N HIS A 20 3.55 7.77 15.54
CA HIS A 20 4.40 7.14 16.54
C HIS A 20 3.64 6.05 17.30
N GLY A 21 4.28 4.90 17.48
CA GLY A 21 3.86 3.86 18.42
C GLY A 21 2.86 2.84 17.87
N SER A 22 2.56 1.85 18.71
CA SER A 22 1.67 0.72 18.42
C SER A 22 0.19 1.01 18.71
N GLU A 23 -0.18 2.26 18.96
CA GLU A 23 -1.55 2.63 19.34
C GLU A 23 -2.49 2.68 18.13
N VAL A 24 -1.93 2.77 16.91
CA VAL A 24 -2.70 2.82 15.67
C VAL A 24 -2.36 1.62 14.79
N ASN A 25 -3.39 0.85 14.45
CA ASN A 25 -3.27 -0.21 13.46
C ASN A 25 -3.29 0.39 12.06
N VAL A 26 -2.14 0.33 11.37
CA VAL A 26 -2.02 0.81 10.00
C VAL A 26 -2.09 -0.38 9.04
N THR A 27 -2.98 -0.29 8.07
CA THR A 27 -3.08 -1.23 6.96
C THR A 27 -2.86 -0.47 5.66
N LEU A 28 -2.02 -1.02 4.78
CA LEU A 28 -1.75 -0.49 3.44
C LEU A 28 -2.23 -1.48 2.39
N LEU A 29 -3.11 -1.03 1.49
CA LEU A 29 -3.48 -1.76 0.28
C LEU A 29 -2.83 -1.09 -0.92
N THR A 30 -1.95 -1.82 -1.60
CA THR A 30 -1.28 -1.37 -2.82
C THR A 30 -1.41 -2.43 -3.90
N THR A 31 -0.88 -2.19 -5.10
CA THR A 31 -0.84 -3.18 -6.18
C THR A 31 0.57 -3.38 -6.70
N ALA A 32 0.75 -4.34 -7.60
CA ALA A 32 2.01 -4.55 -8.31
C ALA A 32 2.49 -3.31 -9.11
N LEU A 33 1.57 -2.37 -9.41
CA LEU A 33 1.91 -1.12 -10.11
C LEU A 33 2.85 -0.23 -9.30
N ALA A 34 2.81 -0.32 -7.96
CA ALA A 34 3.73 0.41 -7.09
C ALA A 34 5.19 -0.08 -7.18
N PHE A 35 5.41 -1.25 -7.79
CA PHE A 35 6.71 -1.90 -7.93
C PHE A 35 7.05 -2.18 -9.40
N GLU A 36 6.48 -1.41 -10.33
CA GLU A 36 6.91 -1.48 -11.72
C GLU A 36 8.37 -1.07 -11.85
N ALA A 37 9.09 -1.75 -12.75
CA ALA A 37 10.48 -1.43 -13.01
C ALA A 37 10.60 -0.03 -13.61
N THR A 38 11.64 0.68 -13.21
CA THR A 38 12.06 1.96 -13.79
C THR A 38 13.27 1.73 -14.70
N ASP A 39 13.78 2.79 -15.33
CA ASP A 39 15.00 2.72 -16.12
C ASP A 39 16.24 2.32 -15.28
N THR A 40 16.17 2.51 -13.96
CA THR A 40 17.29 2.32 -13.03
C THR A 40 17.10 1.18 -12.04
N GLU A 41 15.86 0.81 -11.73
CA GLU A 41 15.54 -0.18 -10.69
C GLU A 41 14.60 -1.25 -11.22
N SER A 42 14.92 -2.51 -10.97
CA SER A 42 14.00 -3.61 -11.23
C SER A 42 12.85 -3.62 -10.23
N ARG A 43 11.79 -4.38 -10.53
CA ARG A 43 10.70 -4.66 -9.57
C ARG A 43 11.23 -5.19 -8.24
N LYS A 44 12.26 -6.05 -8.29
CA LYS A 44 12.88 -6.62 -7.08
C LYS A 44 13.56 -5.55 -6.24
N ASP A 45 14.29 -4.63 -6.90
CA ASP A 45 14.93 -3.51 -6.21
C ASP A 45 13.88 -2.60 -5.56
N GLN A 46 12.78 -2.29 -6.26
CA GLN A 46 11.66 -1.51 -5.73
C GLN A 46 11.04 -2.18 -4.47
N LEU A 47 10.81 -3.49 -4.51
CA LEU A 47 10.31 -4.26 -3.35
C LEU A 47 11.30 -4.27 -2.18
N GLN A 48 12.60 -4.36 -2.45
CA GLN A 48 13.64 -4.28 -1.43
C GLN A 48 13.70 -2.90 -0.79
N ILE A 49 13.63 -1.83 -1.59
CA ILE A 49 13.57 -0.45 -1.09
C ILE A 49 12.34 -0.26 -0.20
N PHE A 50 11.17 -0.74 -0.63
CA PHE A 50 9.93 -0.67 0.14
C PHE A 50 10.05 -1.42 1.48
N SER A 51 10.56 -2.65 1.44
CA SER A 51 10.75 -3.47 2.64
C SER A 51 11.74 -2.85 3.62
N LYS A 52 12.82 -2.24 3.11
CA LYS A 52 13.80 -1.51 3.92
C LYS A 52 13.19 -0.28 4.59
N GLN A 53 12.31 0.46 3.91
CA GLN A 53 11.61 1.60 4.49
C GLN A 53 10.61 1.17 5.58
N LEU A 54 9.92 0.04 5.42
CA LEU A 54 9.08 -0.53 6.48
C LEU A 54 9.91 -0.94 7.70
N ALA A 55 11.05 -1.59 7.51
CA ALA A 55 11.95 -1.93 8.61
C ALA A 55 12.44 -0.67 9.36
N HIS A 56 12.79 0.38 8.61
CA HIS A 56 13.20 1.65 9.19
C HIS A 56 12.06 2.35 9.96
N LEU A 57 10.82 2.28 9.46
CA LEU A 57 9.64 2.74 10.20
C LEU A 57 9.45 1.96 11.49
N LYS A 58 9.60 0.64 11.48
CA LYS A 58 9.54 -0.18 12.69
C LYS A 58 10.60 0.25 13.71
N ASP A 59 11.83 0.50 13.28
CA ASP A 59 12.94 0.86 14.17
C ASP A 59 12.76 2.26 14.80
N ILE A 60 12.35 3.25 14.01
CA ILE A 60 12.25 4.65 14.48
C ILE A 60 10.89 4.94 15.12
N GLN A 61 9.81 4.45 14.51
CA GLN A 61 8.44 4.80 14.86
C GLN A 61 7.73 3.72 15.67
N ARG A 62 8.32 2.51 15.78
CA ARG A 62 7.66 1.34 16.38
C ARG A 62 6.34 1.00 15.70
N LEU A 63 6.27 1.29 14.40
CA LEU A 63 5.09 1.07 13.58
C LEU A 63 5.32 -0.12 12.65
N GLU A 64 4.39 -1.06 12.64
CA GLU A 64 4.43 -2.26 11.79
C GLU A 64 3.14 -2.35 10.95
N PRO A 65 3.08 -1.67 9.79
CA PRO A 65 1.90 -1.70 8.95
C PRO A 65 1.62 -3.10 8.37
N ASP A 66 0.35 -3.53 8.36
CA ASP A 66 -0.10 -4.69 7.57
C ASP A 66 -0.20 -4.28 6.09
N VAL A 67 0.72 -4.79 5.27
CA VAL A 67 0.78 -4.45 3.84
C VAL A 67 0.27 -5.60 2.99
N ARG A 68 -0.72 -5.30 2.13
CA ARG A 68 -1.30 -6.24 1.17
C ARG A 68 -1.13 -5.77 -0.26
N VAL A 69 -0.77 -6.71 -1.13
CA VAL A 69 -0.58 -6.46 -2.56
C VAL A 69 -1.80 -7.01 -3.32
N VAL A 70 -2.78 -6.14 -3.55
CA VAL A 70 -4.03 -6.46 -4.24
C VAL A 70 -3.77 -6.61 -5.75
N PRO A 71 -4.42 -7.55 -6.45
CA PRO A 71 -4.36 -7.61 -7.92
C PRO A 71 -4.78 -6.28 -8.55
N SER A 72 -3.99 -5.77 -9.51
CA SER A 72 -4.22 -4.45 -10.11
C SER A 72 -5.57 -4.30 -10.84
N SER A 73 -6.22 -5.41 -11.20
CA SER A 73 -7.58 -5.43 -11.78
C SER A 73 -8.70 -5.23 -10.76
N LYS A 74 -8.40 -5.34 -9.47
CA LYS A 74 -9.37 -5.23 -8.36
C LYS A 74 -9.27 -3.93 -7.59
N LEU A 75 -8.19 -3.16 -7.77
CA LEU A 75 -7.96 -1.92 -7.05
C LEU A 75 -7.52 -0.80 -8.01
N HIS A 76 -8.42 0.16 -8.23
CA HIS A 76 -8.20 1.35 -9.07
C HIS A 76 -8.39 2.65 -8.31
N ASP A 77 -9.33 2.65 -7.36
CA ASP A 77 -9.68 3.80 -6.55
C ASP A 77 -8.76 3.94 -5.35
N ARG A 78 -8.81 5.13 -4.72
CA ARG A 78 -7.94 5.50 -3.61
C ARG A 78 -8.77 5.99 -2.45
N PHE A 79 -8.47 5.42 -1.29
CA PHE A 79 -9.21 5.69 -0.08
C PHE A 79 -8.24 5.89 1.08
N MET A 80 -8.60 6.81 1.94
CA MET A 80 -8.06 6.90 3.29
C MET A 80 -9.20 6.55 4.24
N VAL A 81 -8.99 5.53 5.06
CA VAL A 81 -9.95 5.10 6.08
C VAL A 81 -9.34 5.40 7.44
N VAL A 82 -10.01 6.22 8.24
CA VAL A 82 -9.64 6.50 9.63
C VAL A 82 -10.85 6.14 10.48
N ASP A 83 -10.67 5.18 11.37
CA ASP A 83 -11.76 4.55 12.12
C ASP A 83 -12.87 4.05 11.19
N ASN A 84 -14.09 4.59 11.31
CA ASN A 84 -15.26 4.23 10.49
C ASN A 84 -15.54 5.24 9.37
N GLU A 85 -14.61 6.15 9.11
CA GLU A 85 -14.77 7.23 8.15
C GLU A 85 -13.91 6.99 6.92
N VAL A 86 -14.48 7.24 5.74
CA VAL A 86 -13.81 7.05 4.46
C VAL A 86 -13.68 8.37 3.72
N TRP A 87 -12.47 8.66 3.29
CA TRP A 87 -12.16 9.74 2.37
C TRP A 87 -11.74 9.16 1.03
N PHE A 88 -12.47 9.51 -0.02
CA PHE A 88 -12.04 9.27 -1.40
C PHE A 88 -10.98 10.30 -1.80
N VAL A 89 -9.90 9.83 -2.41
CA VAL A 89 -8.79 10.67 -2.86
C VAL A 89 -8.75 10.64 -4.39
N GLY A 90 -9.06 11.76 -5.03
CA GLY A 90 -9.20 11.80 -6.49
C GLY A 90 -7.92 11.50 -7.28
N ASN A 91 -6.76 11.72 -6.67
CA ASN A 91 -5.45 11.46 -7.25
C ASN A 91 -4.64 10.51 -6.38
N SER A 92 -3.59 9.91 -6.94
CA SER A 92 -2.64 9.14 -6.14
C SER A 92 -2.07 10.01 -5.03
N LEU A 93 -1.91 9.41 -3.85
CA LEU A 93 -1.20 9.98 -2.72
C LEU A 93 0.18 10.49 -3.14
N ASN A 94 0.79 9.85 -4.15
CA ASN A 94 2.08 10.21 -4.75
C ASN A 94 2.08 11.58 -5.44
N SER A 95 0.90 12.14 -5.74
CA SER A 95 0.73 13.39 -6.50
C SER A 95 0.04 14.51 -5.73
N LEU A 96 -0.24 14.28 -4.44
CA LEU A 96 -0.73 15.33 -3.55
C LEU A 96 0.32 16.45 -3.46
N GLY A 97 -0.13 17.69 -3.64
CA GLY A 97 0.74 18.88 -3.67
C GLY A 97 1.43 19.15 -5.01
N VAL A 98 1.42 18.19 -5.95
CA VAL A 98 1.93 18.37 -7.32
C VAL A 98 0.80 18.69 -8.29
N LYS A 99 -0.36 18.04 -8.12
CA LYS A 99 -1.56 18.25 -8.94
C LYS A 99 -2.71 18.74 -8.08
N ALA A 100 -3.57 19.57 -8.67
CA ALA A 100 -4.87 19.89 -8.07
C ALA A 100 -5.60 18.58 -7.76
N SER A 101 -5.91 18.38 -6.48
CA SER A 101 -6.44 17.13 -5.96
C SER A 101 -7.62 17.44 -5.04
N MET A 102 -8.62 16.58 -5.07
CA MET A 102 -9.78 16.66 -4.19
C MET A 102 -9.75 15.48 -3.23
N ILE A 103 -10.09 15.75 -1.97
CA ILE A 103 -10.34 14.75 -0.95
C ILE A 103 -11.77 14.95 -0.49
N VAL A 104 -12.59 13.92 -0.61
CA VAL A 104 -14.03 13.99 -0.31
C VAL A 104 -14.36 12.93 0.73
N ARG A 105 -14.92 13.36 1.87
CA ARG A 105 -15.47 12.43 2.87
C ARG A 105 -16.76 11.81 2.33
N LEU A 106 -16.87 10.50 2.38
CA LEU A 106 -18.04 9.78 1.89
C LEU A 106 -19.16 9.78 2.94
N PRO A 107 -20.42 10.07 2.56
CA PRO A 107 -21.53 10.10 3.51
C PRO A 107 -22.01 8.71 3.95
N ASN A 108 -21.71 7.66 3.19
CA ASN A 108 -22.04 6.27 3.50
C ASN A 108 -20.79 5.39 3.34
N PRO A 109 -19.93 5.30 4.37
CA PRO A 109 -18.63 4.64 4.27
C PRO A 109 -18.68 3.10 4.34
N ASP A 110 -19.74 2.53 4.91
CA ASP A 110 -19.79 1.12 5.32
C ASP A 110 -19.55 0.15 4.16
N GLU A 111 -20.23 0.34 3.03
CA GLU A 111 -20.07 -0.52 1.85
C GLU A 111 -18.63 -0.49 1.30
N VAL A 112 -17.98 0.68 1.37
CA VAL A 112 -16.59 0.82 0.93
C VAL A 112 -15.65 0.10 1.90
N ILE A 113 -15.86 0.25 3.21
CA ILE A 113 -15.07 -0.44 4.23
C ILE A 113 -15.17 -1.96 4.05
N ASP A 114 -16.38 -2.49 3.91
CA ASP A 114 -16.62 -3.93 3.72
C ASP A 114 -15.90 -4.44 2.47
N ARG A 115 -15.97 -3.68 1.37
CA ARG A 115 -15.30 -4.07 0.12
C ARG A 115 -13.77 -4.05 0.26
N LEU A 116 -13.22 -3.06 0.94
CA LEU A 116 -11.79 -2.95 1.18
C LEU A 116 -11.28 -4.07 2.11
N GLU A 117 -12.05 -4.47 3.11
CA GLU A 117 -11.72 -5.60 3.98
C GLU A 117 -11.70 -6.93 3.20
N VAL A 118 -12.66 -7.15 2.29
CA VAL A 118 -12.62 -8.31 1.39
C VAL A 118 -11.34 -8.31 0.56
N LEU A 119 -10.96 -7.16 -0.03
CA LEU A 119 -9.72 -7.05 -0.79
C LEU A 119 -8.48 -7.31 0.08
N ARG A 120 -8.47 -6.83 1.33
CA ARG A 120 -7.37 -7.02 2.28
C ARG A 120 -7.18 -8.50 2.62
N LEU A 121 -8.27 -9.22 2.87
CA LEU A 121 -8.26 -10.63 3.26
C LEU A 121 -7.89 -11.55 2.09
N ASP A 122 -8.33 -11.22 0.88
CA ASP A 122 -8.04 -12.00 -0.34
C ASP A 122 -6.60 -11.80 -0.86
N ALA A 123 -5.96 -10.68 -0.51
CA ALA A 123 -4.66 -10.30 -1.06
C ALA A 123 -3.48 -10.90 -0.28
N PRO A 124 -2.40 -11.31 -0.98
CA PRO A 124 -1.18 -11.75 -0.32
C PRO A 124 -0.58 -10.63 0.54
N SER A 125 0.05 -11.03 1.65
CA SER A 125 0.94 -10.13 2.39
C SER A 125 2.13 -9.74 1.52
N LEU A 126 2.77 -8.61 1.84
CA LEU A 126 4.00 -8.20 1.14
C LEU A 126 5.06 -9.31 1.14
N ALA A 127 5.26 -10.00 2.28
CA ALA A 127 6.25 -11.08 2.37
C ALA A 127 5.94 -12.22 1.38
N ASN A 128 4.69 -12.68 1.34
CA ASN A 128 4.29 -13.73 0.40
C ASN A 128 4.43 -13.27 -1.06
N TYR A 129 4.10 -12.01 -1.35
CA TYR A 129 4.25 -11.45 -2.69
C TYR A 129 5.72 -11.37 -3.14
N VAL A 130 6.64 -10.99 -2.24
CA VAL A 130 8.08 -10.98 -2.52
C VAL A 130 8.57 -12.40 -2.86
N ASP A 131 8.17 -13.40 -2.09
CA ASP A 131 8.52 -14.80 -2.35
C ASP A 131 7.98 -15.29 -3.71
N GLU A 132 6.76 -14.92 -4.09
CA GLU A 132 6.18 -15.25 -5.40
C GLU A 132 6.97 -14.63 -6.55
N VAL A 133 7.39 -13.38 -6.42
CA VAL A 133 8.20 -12.68 -7.42
C VAL A 133 9.58 -13.34 -7.55
N ASP A 134 10.20 -13.73 -6.44
CA ASP A 134 11.49 -14.41 -6.44
C ASP A 134 11.42 -15.80 -7.08
N ARG A 135 10.36 -16.58 -6.80
CA ARG A 135 10.14 -17.89 -7.46
C ARG A 135 9.93 -17.73 -8.97
N SER A 136 9.11 -16.76 -9.37
CA SER A 136 8.84 -16.45 -10.77
C SER A 136 10.10 -16.04 -11.54
N ALA A 137 10.99 -15.26 -10.90
CA ALA A 137 12.28 -14.87 -11.47
C ALA A 137 13.28 -16.04 -11.57
N SER A 138 13.16 -17.04 -10.70
CA SER A 138 14.02 -18.24 -10.68
C SER A 138 13.58 -19.36 -11.65
N GLY A 139 12.45 -19.20 -12.35
CA GLY A 139 11.93 -20.19 -13.30
C GLY A 139 11.33 -21.45 -12.66
N GLN A 140 11.02 -21.42 -11.36
CA GLN A 140 10.35 -22.52 -10.66
C GLN A 140 8.84 -22.29 -10.67
N SER A 141 8.11 -23.05 -11.50
CA SER A 141 6.65 -23.14 -11.43
C SER A 141 6.23 -23.90 -10.16
N PRO A 142 5.07 -23.58 -9.54
CA PRO A 142 4.55 -24.39 -8.44
C PRO A 142 4.10 -25.75 -9.00
N GLU A 143 4.51 -26.83 -8.33
CA GLU A 143 3.91 -28.16 -8.45
C GLU A 143 2.49 -28.21 -7.86
#